data_AF-A0A8J3AI51-F1
#
_entry.id   AF-A0A8J3AI51-F1
#
_cell.length_a   1.000
_cell.length_b   1.000
_cell.length_c   1.000
_cell.angle_alpha   90.00
_cell.angle_beta   90.00
_cell.angle_gamma   90.00
#
_symmetry.space_group_name_H-M   'P 1'
#
loop_
_entity.id
_entity.type
_entity.pdbx_description
1 polymer ?
#
loop_
_entity_poly.entity_id
_entity_poly.type
_entity_poly.pdbx_seq_one_letter_code
_entity_poly.pdbx_strand_id
1 'polypeptide(L)'
;MKRERVIFVLIVCILLLTNVQSILASSTVILREEKAGGYQYQITQEQKEYKWKIGHKENVFFIVESKENDDYLDRFRRTVNDLSLQKLEFILSISYLVLIIVSIILGKRKYKLIPSGPKLFFICLISITLLYSVNTFYDLYNSYNDANYYFHSLLNIKGEL
;
A
#
# COMPACT_ATOMS: atom_id res chain seq x y z
N MET A 1 -17.61 -6.71 -28.67
CA MET A 1 -17.76 -6.17 -27.30
C MET A 1 -17.93 -4.66 -27.44
N LYS A 2 -19.09 -4.11 -27.06
CA LYS A 2 -19.42 -2.70 -27.32
C LYS A 2 -18.39 -1.76 -26.68
N ARG A 3 -18.02 -0.69 -27.38
CA ARG A 3 -17.02 0.33 -26.97
C ARG A 3 -17.24 0.81 -25.53
N GLU A 4 -18.52 0.89 -25.14
CA GLU A 4 -19.01 1.21 -23.79
C GLU A 4 -18.42 0.33 -22.69
N ARG A 5 -18.25 -0.98 -22.92
CA ARG A 5 -17.70 -1.89 -21.90
C ARG A 5 -16.21 -1.69 -21.65
N VAL A 6 -15.46 -1.26 -22.67
CA VAL A 6 -14.01 -0.97 -22.53
C VAL A 6 -13.82 0.34 -21.78
N ILE A 7 -14.62 1.36 -22.13
CA ILE A 7 -14.63 2.64 -21.42
C ILE A 7 -15.01 2.43 -19.96
N PHE A 8 -16.01 1.58 -19.68
CA PHE A 8 -16.42 1.25 -18.32
C PHE A 8 -15.30 0.60 -17.50
N VAL A 9 -14.58 -0.37 -18.07
CA VAL A 9 -13.42 -1.00 -17.38
C VAL A 9 -12.31 0.02 -17.12
N LEU A 10 -12.04 0.91 -18.07
CA LEU A 10 -10.99 1.93 -17.94
C LEU A 10 -11.35 2.97 -16.86
N ILE A 11 -12.63 3.35 -16.76
CA ILE A 11 -13.16 4.23 -15.71
C ILE A 11 -13.09 3.55 -14.33
N VAL A 12 -13.44 2.27 -14.24
CA VAL A 12 -13.34 1.50 -12.98
C VAL A 12 -11.88 1.40 -12.53
N CYS A 13 -10.93 1.17 -13.45
CA CYS A 13 -9.50 1.18 -13.12
C CYS A 13 -9.02 2.55 -12.62
N ILE A 14 -9.48 3.66 -13.22
CA ILE A 14 -9.12 5.02 -12.76
C ILE A 14 -9.73 5.33 -11.39
N LEU A 15 -10.98 4.92 -11.14
CA LEU A 15 -11.66 5.10 -9.84
C LEU A 15 -10.99 4.32 -8.71
N LEU A 16 -10.40 3.15 -9.00
CA LEU A 16 -9.65 2.38 -8.01
C LEU A 16 -8.31 3.04 -7.62
N LEU A 17 -7.78 3.97 -8.43
CA LEU A 17 -6.50 4.64 -8.19
C LEU A 17 -6.65 5.92 -7.34
N THR A 18 -7.85 6.47 -7.17
CA THR A 18 -8.05 7.71 -6.39
C THR A 18 -8.40 7.41 -4.94
N ASN A 19 -7.41 7.15 -4.09
CA ASN A 19 -7.52 7.34 -2.65
C ASN A 19 -6.89 8.69 -2.30
N VAL A 20 -7.69 9.76 -2.35
CA VAL A 20 -7.29 11.08 -1.85
C VAL A 20 -7.81 11.19 -0.42
N GLN A 21 -6.91 11.15 0.56
CA GLN A 21 -7.22 11.59 1.92
C GLN A 21 -6.80 13.04 2.06
N SER A 22 -7.79 13.91 2.28
CA SER A 22 -7.59 15.31 2.66
C SER A 22 -7.43 15.39 4.18
N ILE A 23 -6.43 16.14 4.65
CA ILE A 23 -6.23 16.40 6.08
C ILE A 23 -6.34 17.91 6.33
N LEU A 24 -7.15 18.22 7.36
CA LEU A 24 -7.53 19.53 7.86
C LEU A 24 -6.48 20.01 8.87
N ALA A 25 -6.07 21.28 8.80
CA ALA A 25 -5.05 21.86 9.66
C ALA A 25 -5.59 22.24 11.05
N SER A 26 -4.83 21.93 12.11
CA SER A 26 -4.99 22.51 13.46
C SER A 26 -3.61 22.63 14.15
N SER A 27 -3.51 23.51 15.14
CA SER A 27 -2.30 24.24 15.61
C SER A 27 -1.18 23.45 16.33
N THR A 28 -1.05 22.14 16.11
CA THR A 28 0.13 21.36 16.50
C THR A 28 1.02 21.16 15.27
N VAL A 29 2.34 21.33 15.41
CA VAL A 29 3.26 21.07 14.29
C VAL A 29 3.33 19.55 14.11
N ILE A 30 2.52 19.05 13.17
CA ILE A 30 2.59 17.68 12.68
C ILE A 30 3.88 17.57 11.88
N LEU A 31 4.85 16.81 12.38
CA LEU A 31 6.13 16.62 11.71
C LEU A 31 6.03 15.57 10.61
N ARG A 32 5.25 14.52 10.86
CA ARG A 32 5.01 13.43 9.93
C ARG A 32 3.77 12.65 10.33
N GLU A 33 3.03 12.20 9.34
CA GLU A 33 1.91 11.28 9.50
C GLU A 33 1.85 10.33 8.30
N GLU A 34 1.40 9.10 8.53
CA GLU A 34 1.14 8.14 7.46
C GLU A 34 0.04 7.17 7.92
N LYS A 35 -0.70 6.63 6.95
CA LYS A 35 -1.74 5.63 7.19
C LYS A 35 -1.75 4.57 6.10
N ALA A 36 -1.43 3.33 6.47
CA ALA A 36 -1.41 2.20 5.55
C ALA A 36 -1.78 0.89 6.24
N GLY A 37 -2.43 -0.02 5.50
CA GLY A 37 -2.79 -1.34 6.03
C GLY A 37 -3.72 -1.34 7.25
N GLY A 38 -4.40 -0.23 7.55
CA GLY A 38 -5.18 -0.04 8.77
C GLY A 38 -4.35 0.48 9.96
N TYR A 39 -3.03 0.57 9.83
CA TYR A 39 -2.14 1.20 10.79
C TYR A 39 -1.96 2.69 10.48
N GLN A 40 -1.68 3.48 11.51
CA GLN A 40 -1.40 4.89 11.37
C GLN A 40 -0.41 5.35 12.44
N TYR A 41 0.42 6.33 12.10
CA TYR A 41 1.16 7.11 13.08
C TYR A 41 1.08 8.59 12.77
N GLN A 42 1.24 9.41 13.79
CA GLN A 42 1.40 10.85 13.69
C GLN A 42 2.41 11.30 14.74
N ILE A 43 3.43 12.02 14.30
CA ILE A 43 4.50 12.57 15.14
C ILE A 43 4.22 14.05 15.34
N THR A 44 4.08 14.45 16.60
CA THR A 44 3.92 15.84 17.01
C THR A 44 5.05 16.23 17.94
N GLN A 45 5.57 17.44 17.78
CA GLN A 45 6.55 17.99 18.72
C GLN A 45 5.86 18.99 19.63
N GLU A 46 5.92 18.72 20.94
CA GLU A 46 5.47 19.65 21.98
C GLU A 46 6.70 20.07 22.80
N GLN A 47 7.07 21.34 22.71
CA GLN A 47 8.28 21.90 23.33
C GLN A 47 9.56 21.18 22.86
N LYS A 48 10.11 20.28 23.68
CA LYS A 48 11.35 19.51 23.42
C LYS A 48 11.12 18.00 23.35
N GLU A 49 9.87 17.54 23.47
CA GLU A 49 9.53 16.12 23.48
C GLU A 49 8.76 15.75 22.21
N TYR A 50 9.09 14.58 21.66
CA TYR A 50 8.34 13.98 20.56
C TYR A 50 7.22 13.10 21.12
N LYS A 51 5.98 13.40 20.72
CA LYS A 51 4.81 12.60 21.04
C LYS A 51 4.31 11.90 19.79
N TRP A 52 4.06 10.62 19.94
CA TRP A 52 3.56 9.76 18.88
C TRP A 52 2.13 9.36 19.17
N LYS A 53 1.26 9.60 18.20
CA LYS A 53 -0.08 9.02 18.14
C LYS A 53 -0.01 7.81 17.23
N ILE A 54 -0.29 6.63 17.76
CA ILE A 54 -0.15 5.34 17.09
C ILE A 54 -1.52 4.68 17.05
N GLY A 55 -1.89 4.09 15.92
CA GLY A 55 -3.17 3.41 15.82
C GLY A 55 -3.20 2.22 14.89
N HIS A 56 -4.17 1.35 15.15
CA HIS A 56 -4.58 0.25 14.29
C HIS A 56 -6.12 0.23 14.26
N LYS A 57 -6.68 0.47 13.07
CA LYS A 57 -8.13 0.66 12.82
C LYS A 57 -8.67 1.81 13.68
N GLU A 58 -9.56 1.51 14.63
CA GLU A 58 -10.16 2.49 15.53
C GLU A 58 -9.39 2.65 16.85
N ASN A 59 -8.48 1.72 17.15
CA ASN A 59 -7.69 1.76 18.38
C ASN A 59 -6.51 2.71 18.18
N VAL A 60 -6.44 3.75 18.99
CA VAL A 60 -5.38 4.75 18.95
C VAL A 60 -4.88 5.02 20.37
N PHE A 61 -3.57 5.16 20.51
CA PHE A 61 -2.94 5.58 21.76
C PHE A 61 -1.83 6.60 21.52
N PHE A 62 -1.46 7.30 22.58
CA PHE A 62 -0.35 8.23 22.60
C PHE A 62 0.81 7.64 23.40
N ILE A 63 2.03 7.89 22.95
CA ILE A 63 3.27 7.50 23.62
C ILE A 63 4.29 8.63 23.47
N VAL A 64 5.02 8.92 24.54
CA VAL A 64 6.15 9.85 24.51
C VAL A 64 7.39 9.07 24.09
N GLU A 65 8.16 9.62 23.15
CA GLU A 65 9.40 9.00 22.69
C GLU A 65 10.44 8.99 23.83
N SER A 66 11.04 7.83 24.05
CA SER A 66 12.08 7.59 25.05
C SER A 66 13.15 6.67 24.46
N LYS A 67 14.30 6.55 25.14
CA LYS A 67 15.37 5.62 24.73
C LYS A 67 14.96 4.14 24.77
N GLU A 68 13.87 3.80 25.44
CA GLU A 68 13.40 2.42 25.58
C GLU A 68 12.48 2.02 24.42
N ASN A 69 11.84 2.99 23.77
CA ASN A 69 10.84 2.76 22.72
C ASN A 69 11.22 3.33 21.35
N ASP A 70 12.31 4.08 21.23
CA ASP A 70 12.72 4.75 19.99
C ASP A 70 12.90 3.80 18.79
N ASP A 71 13.55 2.65 18.98
CA ASP A 71 13.76 1.64 17.93
C ASP A 71 12.43 1.01 17.51
N TYR A 72 11.53 0.72 18.45
CA TYR A 72 10.19 0.20 18.15
C TYR A 72 9.34 1.22 17.38
N LEU A 73 9.42 2.50 17.76
CA LEU A 73 8.73 3.60 17.07
C LEU A 73 9.26 3.80 15.65
N ASP A 74 10.58 3.79 15.47
CA ASP A 74 11.20 3.92 14.15
C ASP A 74 10.88 2.74 13.25
N ARG A 75 10.93 1.51 13.78
CA ARG A 75 10.56 0.31 13.03
C ARG A 75 9.08 0.33 12.65
N PHE A 76 8.18 0.65 13.59
CA PHE A 76 6.76 0.82 13.29
C PHE A 76 6.54 1.85 12.17
N ARG A 77 7.19 3.01 12.27
CA ARG A 77 7.15 4.07 11.24
C ARG A 77 7.57 3.55 9.88
N ARG A 78 8.73 2.90 9.79
CA ARG A 78 9.26 2.36 8.52
C ARG A 78 8.30 1.35 7.94
N THR A 79 7.82 0.41 8.75
CA THR A 79 6.90 -0.62 8.29
C THR A 79 5.56 -0.06 7.81
N VAL A 80 5.01 0.97 8.47
CA VAL A 80 3.78 1.64 7.99
C VAL A 80 4.02 2.34 6.65
N ASN A 81 5.20 2.96 6.44
CA ASN A 81 5.54 3.55 5.15
C ASN A 81 5.73 2.47 4.07
N ASP A 82 6.42 1.37 4.40
CA ASP A 82 6.64 0.24 3.48
C ASP A 82 5.32 -0.40 3.07
N LEU A 83 4.37 -0.56 4.00
CA LEU A 83 2.99 -0.99 3.71
C LEU A 83 2.30 -0.09 2.67
N SER A 84 2.49 1.23 2.76
CA SER A 84 1.91 2.20 1.82
C SER A 84 2.49 1.98 0.41
N LEU A 85 3.81 1.86 0.32
CA LEU A 85 4.55 1.65 -0.93
C LEU A 85 4.24 0.29 -1.56
N GLN A 86 4.36 -0.80 -0.81
CA GLN A 86 4.12 -2.16 -1.30
C GLN A 86 2.66 -2.36 -1.72
N LYS A 87 1.71 -1.72 -1.03
CA LYS A 87 0.31 -1.74 -1.45
C LYS A 87 0.15 -1.09 -2.83
N LEU A 88 0.82 0.03 -3.05
CA LEU A 88 0.80 0.72 -4.35
C LEU A 88 1.48 -0.15 -5.43
N GLU A 89 2.63 -0.74 -5.14
CA GLU A 89 3.32 -1.68 -6.06
C GLU A 89 2.44 -2.87 -6.43
N PHE A 90 1.75 -3.45 -5.46
CA PHE A 90 0.82 -4.56 -5.68
C PHE A 90 -0.40 -4.16 -6.53
N ILE A 91 -0.96 -2.96 -6.29
CA ILE A 91 -2.06 -2.43 -7.12
C ILE A 91 -1.57 -2.22 -8.56
N LEU A 92 -0.37 -1.68 -8.76
CA LEU A 92 0.21 -1.46 -10.08
C LEU A 92 0.50 -2.78 -10.80
N SER A 93 1.02 -3.79 -10.10
CA SER A 93 1.34 -5.10 -10.68
C SER A 93 0.09 -5.82 -11.18
N ILE A 94 -0.98 -5.85 -10.39
CA ILE A 94 -2.28 -6.39 -10.80
C ILE A 94 -2.88 -5.59 -11.95
N SER A 95 -2.84 -4.25 -11.86
CA SER A 95 -3.38 -3.39 -12.92
C SER A 95 -2.67 -3.64 -14.25
N TYR A 96 -1.34 -3.81 -14.23
CA TYR A 96 -0.55 -4.15 -15.40
C TYR A 96 -0.94 -5.53 -15.98
N LEU A 97 -1.14 -6.53 -15.13
CA LEU A 97 -1.62 -7.86 -15.55
C LEU A 97 -2.99 -7.78 -16.25
N VAL A 98 -3.92 -6.99 -15.71
CA VAL A 98 -5.23 -6.76 -16.33
C VAL A 98 -5.08 -6.10 -17.70
N LEU A 99 -4.20 -5.10 -17.85
CA LEU A 99 -3.95 -4.44 -19.13
C LEU A 99 -3.40 -5.40 -20.19
N ILE A 100 -2.49 -6.32 -19.81
CA ILE A 100 -1.98 -7.36 -20.70
C ILE A 100 -3.13 -8.25 -21.20
N ILE A 101 -3.96 -8.75 -20.29
CA ILE A 101 -5.08 -9.64 -20.63
C ILE A 101 -6.08 -8.93 -21.55
N VAL A 102 -6.45 -7.69 -21.23
CA VAL A 102 -7.37 -6.88 -22.05
C VAL A 102 -6.79 -6.66 -23.45
N SER A 103 -5.49 -6.35 -23.54
CA SER A 103 -4.79 -6.17 -24.82
C SER A 103 -4.81 -7.42 -25.68
N ILE A 104 -4.57 -8.60 -25.09
CA ILE A 104 -4.65 -9.89 -25.80
C ILE A 104 -6.07 -10.15 -26.31
N ILE A 105 -7.09 -9.91 -25.48
CA ILE A 105 -8.49 -10.13 -25.84
C ILE A 105 -8.92 -9.20 -26.98
N LEU A 106 -8.56 -7.92 -26.92
CA LEU A 106 -8.88 -6.93 -27.95
C LEU A 106 -8.16 -7.21 -29.26
N GLY A 107 -6.87 -7.55 -29.20
CA GLY A 107 -6.05 -7.90 -30.37
C GLY A 107 -6.59 -9.12 -31.12
N LYS A 108 -7.02 -10.16 -30.39
CA LYS A 108 -7.65 -11.35 -30.98
C LYS A 108 -9.02 -11.08 -31.57
N ARG A 109 -9.89 -10.32 -30.88
CA ARG A 109 -11.30 -10.16 -31.26
C ARG A 109 -11.54 -9.12 -32.35
N LYS A 110 -10.84 -7.99 -32.32
CA LYS A 110 -11.20 -6.82 -33.15
C LYS A 110 -10.27 -6.62 -34.34
N TYR A 111 -8.99 -6.91 -34.18
CA TYR A 111 -7.99 -6.53 -35.17
C TYR A 111 -7.39 -7.70 -35.95
N LYS A 112 -7.59 -8.95 -35.52
CA LYS A 112 -6.88 -10.14 -36.07
C LYS A 112 -5.35 -9.92 -36.22
N LEU A 113 -4.80 -8.97 -35.44
CA LEU A 113 -3.40 -8.49 -35.55
C LEU A 113 -2.42 -9.38 -34.81
N ILE A 114 -2.89 -10.38 -34.06
CA ILE A 114 -2.03 -11.33 -33.38
C ILE A 114 -1.88 -12.54 -34.32
N PRO A 115 -0.80 -12.61 -35.13
CA PRO A 115 -0.50 -13.82 -35.88
C PRO A 115 -0.33 -15.00 -34.91
N SER A 116 -0.35 -16.24 -35.40
CA SER A 116 -0.21 -17.43 -34.56
C SER A 116 1.12 -17.50 -33.77
N GLY A 117 2.11 -16.66 -34.13
CA GLY A 117 3.51 -16.69 -33.71
C GLY A 117 3.88 -16.12 -32.32
N PRO A 118 3.35 -15.00 -31.80
CA PRO A 118 3.86 -14.38 -30.58
C PRO A 118 3.15 -14.89 -29.30
N LYS A 119 2.53 -16.08 -29.33
CA LYS A 119 1.88 -16.65 -28.15
C LYS A 119 2.86 -16.83 -26.98
N LEU A 120 4.08 -17.29 -27.29
CA LEU A 120 5.14 -17.46 -26.29
C LEU A 120 5.53 -16.13 -25.63
N PHE A 121 5.59 -15.03 -26.39
CA PHE A 121 5.91 -13.71 -25.85
C PHE A 121 4.90 -13.28 -24.78
N PHE A 122 3.60 -13.40 -25.06
CA PHE A 122 2.56 -13.07 -24.08
C PHE A 122 2.58 -13.98 -22.86
N ILE A 123 2.86 -15.28 -23.04
CA ILE A 123 3.01 -16.22 -21.93
C ILE A 123 4.17 -15.79 -21.03
N CYS A 124 5.35 -15.51 -21.60
CA CYS A 124 6.50 -15.02 -20.83
C CYS A 124 6.18 -13.72 -20.09
N LEU A 125 5.52 -12.78 -20.75
CA LEU A 125 5.16 -11.49 -20.16
C LEU A 125 4.20 -11.66 -18.97
N ILE A 126 3.16 -12.49 -19.12
CA ILE A 126 2.23 -12.83 -18.04
C ILE A 126 2.96 -13.52 -16.89
N SER A 127 3.84 -14.49 -17.18
CA SER A 127 4.59 -15.21 -16.15
C SER A 127 5.48 -14.28 -15.33
N ILE A 128 6.20 -13.35 -15.97
CA ILE A 128 7.04 -12.37 -15.27
C ILE A 128 6.20 -11.46 -14.38
N THR A 129 5.09 -10.93 -14.91
CA THR A 129 4.19 -10.06 -14.13
C THR A 129 3.57 -10.81 -12.95
N LEU A 130 3.20 -12.09 -13.12
CA LEU A 130 2.70 -12.92 -12.03
C LEU A 130 3.75 -13.13 -10.94
N LEU A 131 4.99 -13.47 -11.30
CA LEU A 131 6.07 -13.62 -10.32
C LEU A 131 6.29 -12.34 -9.52
N TYR A 132 6.33 -11.19 -10.20
CA TYR A 132 6.46 -9.89 -9.54
C TYR A 132 5.25 -9.58 -8.62
N SER A 133 4.04 -9.94 -9.05
CA SER A 133 2.83 -9.77 -8.23
C SER A 133 2.85 -10.65 -6.97
N VAL A 134 3.38 -11.87 -7.07
CA VAL A 134 3.55 -12.77 -5.91
C VAL A 134 4.59 -12.23 -4.93
N ASN A 135 5.72 -11.71 -5.43
CA ASN A 135 6.74 -11.11 -4.57
C ASN A 135 6.20 -9.87 -3.83
N THR A 136 5.57 -8.94 -4.57
CA THR A 136 4.97 -7.74 -3.95
C THR A 136 3.87 -8.08 -2.95
N PHE A 137 3.09 -9.15 -3.19
CA PHE A 137 2.14 -9.67 -2.21
C PHE A 137 2.83 -10.19 -0.94
N TYR A 138 3.92 -10.95 -1.10
CA TYR A 138 4.68 -11.48 0.02
C TYR A 138 5.31 -10.37 0.86
N ASP A 139 5.90 -9.35 0.22
CA ASP A 139 6.46 -8.19 0.90
C ASP A 139 5.37 -7.44 1.68
N LEU A 140 4.22 -7.18 1.05
CA LEU A 140 3.06 -6.56 1.68
C LEU A 140 2.56 -7.35 2.90
N TYR A 141 2.53 -8.68 2.80
CA TYR A 141 2.14 -9.56 3.90
C TYR A 141 3.13 -9.49 5.07
N ASN A 142 4.44 -9.50 4.78
CA ASN A 142 5.47 -9.40 5.81
C ASN A 142 5.42 -8.05 6.52
N SER A 143 5.35 -6.94 5.78
CA SER A 143 5.23 -5.63 6.38
C SER A 143 3.93 -5.47 7.17
N TYR A 144 2.83 -6.14 6.79
CA TYR A 144 1.62 -6.17 7.62
C TYR A 144 1.87 -6.87 8.96
N ASN A 145 2.55 -8.01 8.94
CA ASN A 145 2.87 -8.76 10.16
C ASN A 145 3.87 -8.01 11.06
N ASP A 146 4.87 -7.37 10.46
CA ASP A 146 5.83 -6.53 11.17
C ASP A 146 5.12 -5.33 11.83
N ALA A 147 4.18 -4.68 11.12
CA ALA A 147 3.43 -3.56 11.68
C ALA A 147 2.57 -4.03 12.86
N ASN A 148 1.96 -5.20 12.74
CA ASN A 148 1.21 -5.83 13.84
C ASN A 148 2.11 -6.12 15.04
N TYR A 149 3.29 -6.70 14.80
CA TYR A 149 4.27 -7.00 15.85
C TYR A 149 4.69 -5.73 16.58
N TYR A 150 5.16 -4.70 15.86
CA TYR A 150 5.62 -3.47 16.48
C TYR A 150 4.50 -2.70 17.17
N PHE A 151 3.27 -2.71 16.63
CA PHE A 151 2.10 -2.13 17.29
C PHE A 151 1.83 -2.78 18.65
N HIS A 152 1.84 -4.12 18.71
CA HIS A 152 1.62 -4.85 19.96
C HIS A 152 2.77 -4.66 20.96
N SER A 153 4.02 -4.64 20.51
CA SER A 153 5.17 -4.34 21.36
C SER A 153 5.06 -2.95 22.00
N LEU A 154 4.69 -1.94 21.21
CA LEU A 154 4.48 -0.57 21.71
C LEU A 154 3.29 -0.45 22.66
N LEU A 155 2.22 -1.22 22.41
CA LEU A 155 1.08 -1.30 23.34
C LEU A 155 1.49 -1.89 24.68
N ASN A 156 2.37 -2.90 24.68
CA ASN A 156 2.85 -3.55 25.89
C ASN A 156 3.77 -2.61 26.70
N ILE A 157 4.71 -1.92 26.04
CA ILE A 157 5.58 -0.92 26.68
C ILE A 157 4.75 0.20 27.32
N LYS A 158 3.68 0.65 26.65
CA LYS A 158 2.77 1.64 27.24
C LYS A 158 2.09 1.13 28.51
N GLY A 159 1.80 -0.16 28.62
CA GLY A 159 1.16 -0.75 29.80
C GLY A 159 2.07 -0.89 31.02
N GLU A 160 3.40 -0.80 30.82
CA GLU A 160 4.42 -0.88 31.88
C GLU A 160 4.83 0.49 32.45
N LEU A 161 4.42 1.59 31.79
CA LEU A 161 4.64 2.99 32.19
C LEU A 161 3.45 3.57 32.96
#